data_AF-A0A285RZE7-F1
#
_entry.id   AF-A0A285RZE7-F1
#
_cell.length_a   1.000
_cell.length_b   1.000
_cell.length_c   1.000
_cell.angle_alpha   90.00
_cell.angle_beta   90.00
_cell.angle_gamma   90.00
#
_symmetry.space_group_name_H-M   'P 1'
#
loop_
_entity.id
_entity.type
_entity.pdbx_description
1 polymer ?
#
loop_
_entity_poly.entity_id
_entity_poly.type
_entity_poly.pdbx_seq_one_letter_code
_entity_poly.pdbx_strand_id
1 'polypeptide(L)'
;MKISRTLTITTDEFFDYLENQLLKIANDNLDEEQEAYTNSDIQEGFRIIQNRDTDINKVELLINKYKKGEFYEATASSLTDSYRMSYLITPKDDNILVDYEQVNLNNFQAESKGFFAKLGEALYLSRMSNSLYDVERAVFKARAN
;
A
#
# COMPACT_ATOMS: atom_id res chain seq x y z
N MET A 1 -10.37 -4.14 10.55
CA MET A 1 -9.61 -3.36 11.54
C MET A 1 -9.68 -1.90 11.15
N LYS A 2 -9.86 -0.98 12.11
CA LYS A 2 -9.87 0.47 11.85
C LYS A 2 -9.04 1.18 12.90
N ILE A 3 -8.17 2.09 12.48
CA ILE A 3 -7.23 2.83 13.34
C ILE A 3 -7.18 4.28 12.86
N SER A 4 -7.10 5.23 13.78
CA SER A 4 -6.86 6.64 13.48
C SER A 4 -5.59 7.09 14.21
N ARG A 5 -4.66 7.77 13.51
CA ARG A 5 -3.40 8.26 14.09
C ARG A 5 -3.00 9.61 13.52
N THR A 6 -2.44 10.45 14.37
CA THR A 6 -1.74 11.66 13.93
C THR A 6 -0.27 11.34 13.69
N LEU A 7 0.25 11.76 12.55
CA LEU A 7 1.66 11.63 12.15
C LEU A 7 2.28 13.01 11.97
N THR A 8 3.54 13.15 12.37
CA THR A 8 4.30 14.40 12.34
C THR A 8 5.01 14.60 11.00
N ILE A 9 4.26 14.36 9.93
CA ILE A 9 4.68 14.48 8.53
C ILE A 9 3.60 15.23 7.76
N THR A 10 3.96 15.80 6.62
CA THR A 10 3.02 16.47 5.73
C THR A 10 2.27 15.46 4.88
N THR A 11 1.18 15.92 4.29
CA THR A 11 0.42 15.13 3.32
C THR A 11 1.30 14.73 2.12
N ASP A 12 2.09 15.66 1.59
CA ASP A 12 2.94 15.40 0.43
C ASP A 12 3.97 14.31 0.73
N GLU A 13 4.61 14.36 1.90
CA GLU A 13 5.59 13.35 2.30
C GLU A 13 4.98 11.96 2.47
N PHE A 14 3.75 11.89 2.99
CA PHE A 14 3.03 10.62 3.08
C PHE A 14 2.75 10.02 1.70
N PHE A 15 2.25 10.84 0.76
CA PHE A 15 1.92 10.37 -0.59
C PHE A 15 3.16 10.08 -1.43
N ASP A 16 4.21 10.88 -1.31
CA ASP A 16 5.49 10.62 -1.99
C ASP A 16 6.11 9.31 -1.49
N TYR A 17 6.05 9.04 -0.18
CA TYR A 17 6.47 7.75 0.36
C TYR A 17 5.63 6.60 -0.20
N LEU A 18 4.30 6.73 -0.18
CA LEU A 18 3.37 5.72 -0.71
C LEU A 18 3.63 5.42 -2.19
N GLU A 19 3.73 6.45 -3.02
CA GLU A 19 3.98 6.33 -4.47
C GLU A 19 5.33 5.66 -4.73
N ASN A 20 6.38 6.07 -4.02
CA ASN A 20 7.70 5.43 -4.14
C ASN A 20 7.67 3.95 -3.78
N GLN A 21 6.92 3.55 -2.74
CA GLN A 21 6.76 2.12 -2.42
C GLN A 21 5.99 1.39 -3.52
N LEU A 22 4.89 1.96 -4.03
CA LEU A 22 4.12 1.37 -5.13
C LEU A 22 4.98 1.17 -6.38
N LEU A 23 5.74 2.19 -6.79
CA LEU A 23 6.62 2.11 -7.95
C LEU A 23 7.75 1.12 -7.75
N LYS A 24 8.38 1.10 -6.57
CA LYS A 24 9.42 0.11 -6.25
C LYS A 24 8.88 -1.31 -6.45
N ILE A 25 7.74 -1.60 -5.83
CA ILE A 25 7.09 -2.91 -5.92
C ILE A 25 6.71 -3.27 -7.37
N ALA A 26 6.16 -2.29 -8.12
CA ALA A 26 5.74 -2.49 -9.50
C ALA A 26 6.94 -2.75 -10.42
N ASN A 27 8.01 -1.98 -10.26
CA ASN A 27 9.18 -1.99 -11.14
C ASN A 27 10.17 -3.12 -10.78
N ASP A 28 10.25 -3.56 -9.52
CA ASP A 28 11.07 -4.71 -9.10
C ASP A 28 10.63 -6.03 -9.78
N ASN A 29 9.44 -6.07 -10.39
CA ASN A 29 8.85 -7.25 -11.03
C ASN A 29 8.66 -7.08 -12.55
N LEU A 30 9.26 -6.05 -13.16
CA LEU A 30 9.23 -5.86 -14.60
C LEU A 30 10.28 -6.73 -15.29
N ASP A 31 9.91 -7.26 -16.45
CA ASP A 31 10.88 -7.84 -17.38
C ASP A 31 11.77 -6.73 -17.94
N GLU A 32 13.03 -7.03 -18.31
CA GLU A 32 14.01 -6.03 -18.80
C GLU A 32 13.53 -5.20 -20.02
N GLU A 33 12.53 -5.71 -20.74
CA GLU A 33 11.95 -5.11 -21.94
C GLU A 33 10.75 -4.19 -21.65
N GLN A 34 10.24 -4.16 -20.41
CA GLN A 34 9.07 -3.36 -20.03
C GLN A 34 9.47 -1.97 -19.56
N GLU A 35 8.74 -0.95 -20.01
CA GLU A 35 8.92 0.42 -19.49
C GLU A 35 8.58 0.49 -18.01
N ALA A 36 9.42 1.17 -17.24
CA ALA A 36 9.21 1.38 -15.82
C ALA A 36 7.99 2.26 -15.57
N TYR A 37 7.18 1.87 -14.59
CA TYR A 37 6.08 2.69 -14.10
C TYR A 37 6.60 3.95 -13.42
N THR A 38 5.80 5.01 -13.52
CA THR A 38 6.04 6.34 -13.00
C THR A 38 4.85 6.83 -12.19
N ASN A 39 4.97 7.97 -11.51
CA ASN A 39 3.88 8.52 -10.71
C ASN A 39 2.60 8.79 -11.52
N SER A 40 2.70 9.07 -12.83
CA SER A 40 1.53 9.25 -13.69
C SER A 40 0.73 7.96 -13.92
N ASP A 41 1.33 6.80 -13.69
CA ASP A 41 0.65 5.51 -13.81
C ASP A 41 -0.17 5.16 -12.56
N ILE A 42 0.13 5.79 -11.43
CA ILE A 42 -0.57 5.58 -10.16
C ILE A 42 -1.91 6.31 -10.20
N GLN A 43 -2.94 5.57 -10.60
CA GLN A 43 -4.32 6.04 -10.65
C GLN A 43 -5.29 4.90 -10.35
N GLU A 44 -6.58 5.23 -10.25
CA GLU A 44 -7.63 4.21 -10.16
C GLU A 44 -7.51 3.22 -11.32
N GLY A 45 -7.54 1.93 -11.00
CA GLY A 45 -7.36 0.84 -11.96
C GLY A 45 -5.91 0.40 -12.15
N PHE A 46 -4.92 1.09 -11.59
CA PHE A 46 -3.52 0.65 -11.61
C PHE A 46 -3.37 -0.72 -10.91
N ARG A 47 -2.70 -1.66 -11.57
CA ARG A 47 -2.56 -3.04 -11.12
C ARG A 47 -1.10 -3.44 -11.04
N ILE A 48 -0.73 -4.02 -9.90
CA ILE A 48 0.59 -4.60 -9.67
C ILE A 48 0.41 -6.09 -9.43
N ILE A 49 1.11 -6.92 -10.20
CA ILE A 49 1.07 -8.38 -10.07
C ILE A 49 2.47 -8.87 -9.70
N GLN A 50 2.58 -9.52 -8.54
CA GLN A 50 3.79 -10.15 -8.06
C GLN A 50 3.72 -11.69 -8.13
N ASN A 51 4.90 -12.32 -8.11
CA ASN A 51 5.08 -13.78 -8.13
C ASN A 51 4.34 -14.44 -9.31
N ARG A 52 4.60 -13.95 -10.53
CA ARG A 52 3.90 -14.37 -11.76
C ARG A 52 4.14 -15.84 -12.13
N ASP A 53 5.15 -16.48 -11.56
CA ASP A 53 5.58 -17.84 -11.92
C ASP A 53 4.53 -18.93 -11.64
N THR A 54 3.68 -18.75 -10.62
CA THR A 54 2.65 -19.74 -10.27
C THR A 54 1.39 -19.08 -9.71
N ASP A 55 0.22 -19.53 -10.15
CA ASP A 55 -1.09 -19.03 -9.67
C ASP A 55 -1.28 -19.17 -8.16
N ILE A 56 -0.62 -20.15 -7.54
CA ILE A 56 -0.70 -20.41 -6.09
C ILE A 56 -0.03 -19.32 -5.25
N ASN A 57 0.98 -18.64 -5.81
CA ASN A 57 1.74 -17.60 -5.13
C ASN A 57 1.49 -16.19 -5.70
N LYS A 58 0.72 -16.10 -6.78
CA LYS A 58 0.35 -14.85 -7.42
C LYS A 58 -0.39 -13.94 -6.44
N VAL A 59 0.06 -12.69 -6.38
CA VAL A 59 -0.57 -11.62 -5.62
C VAL A 59 -0.85 -10.46 -6.56
N GLU A 60 -2.06 -9.92 -6.49
CA GLU A 60 -2.48 -8.72 -7.21
C GLU A 60 -2.81 -7.61 -6.21
N LEU A 61 -2.22 -6.43 -6.42
CA LEU A 61 -2.63 -5.18 -5.80
C LEU A 61 -3.33 -4.32 -6.86
N LEU A 62 -4.59 -3.99 -6.61
CA LEU A 62 -5.41 -3.11 -7.44
C LEU A 62 -5.67 -1.80 -6.69
N ILE A 63 -5.32 -0.66 -7.28
CA ILE A 63 -5.75 0.64 -6.77
C ILE A 63 -7.23 0.83 -7.13
N ASN A 64 -8.09 0.83 -6.12
CA ASN A 64 -9.53 0.98 -6.31
C ASN A 64 -9.93 2.46 -6.42
N LYS A 65 -9.28 3.32 -5.63
CA LYS A 65 -9.52 4.76 -5.62
C LYS A 65 -8.24 5.47 -5.19
N TYR A 66 -7.90 6.55 -5.85
CA TYR A 66 -6.71 7.33 -5.49
C TYR A 66 -6.93 8.81 -5.79
N LYS A 67 -6.61 9.64 -4.80
CA LYS A 67 -6.53 11.09 -4.94
C LYS A 67 -5.39 11.58 -4.07
N LYS A 68 -4.27 11.95 -4.71
CA LYS A 68 -3.11 12.53 -4.02
C LYS A 68 -3.55 13.67 -3.13
N GLY A 69 -3.10 13.65 -1.89
CA GLY A 69 -3.45 14.66 -0.90
C GLY A 69 -4.63 14.30 0.01
N GLU A 70 -5.48 13.35 -0.39
CA GLU A 70 -6.77 13.13 0.29
C GLU A 70 -7.01 11.67 0.69
N PHE A 71 -6.94 10.74 -0.26
CA PHE A 71 -7.23 9.34 0.05
C PHE A 71 -6.53 8.34 -0.89
N TYR A 72 -6.37 7.13 -0.38
CA TYR A 72 -5.87 5.99 -1.12
C TYR A 72 -6.65 4.74 -0.70
N GLU A 73 -7.18 4.00 -1.66
CA GLU A 73 -7.84 2.71 -1.43
C GLU A 73 -7.30 1.67 -2.42
N ALA A 74 -6.93 0.50 -1.90
CA ALA A 74 -6.47 -0.61 -2.72
C ALA A 74 -7.01 -1.95 -2.22
N THR A 75 -7.14 -2.89 -3.15
CA THR A 75 -7.45 -4.29 -2.88
C THR A 75 -6.20 -5.11 -3.14
N ALA A 76 -5.74 -5.86 -2.14
CA ALA A 76 -4.72 -6.87 -2.28
C ALA A 76 -5.37 -8.25 -2.27
N SER A 77 -5.08 -9.06 -3.28
CA SER A 77 -5.69 -10.37 -3.45
C SER A 77 -4.69 -11.43 -3.88
N SER A 78 -4.91 -12.66 -3.43
CA SER A 78 -4.27 -13.88 -3.89
C SER A 78 -5.35 -14.92 -4.19
N LEU A 79 -4.95 -16.14 -4.54
CA LEU A 79 -5.87 -17.24 -4.78
C LEU A 79 -6.84 -17.51 -3.61
N THR A 80 -6.38 -17.36 -2.37
CA THR A 80 -7.16 -17.76 -1.17
C THR A 80 -7.72 -16.58 -0.40
N ASP A 81 -7.22 -15.38 -0.66
CA ASP A 81 -7.43 -14.27 0.25
C ASP A 81 -7.48 -12.92 -0.43
N SER A 82 -8.36 -12.05 0.04
CA SER A 82 -8.55 -10.70 -0.48
C SER A 82 -8.83 -9.71 0.64
N TYR A 83 -8.13 -8.58 0.62
CA TYR A 83 -8.23 -7.53 1.62
C TYR A 83 -8.33 -6.17 0.94
N ARG A 84 -9.27 -5.35 1.37
CA ARG A 84 -9.33 -3.93 1.05
C ARG A 84 -8.67 -3.12 2.14
N MET A 85 -7.87 -2.15 1.72
CA MET A 85 -7.21 -1.18 2.59
C MET A 85 -7.60 0.22 2.13
N SER A 86 -7.94 1.10 3.06
CA SER A 86 -8.23 2.50 2.80
C SER A 86 -7.50 3.39 3.78
N TYR A 87 -7.03 4.53 3.26
CA TYR A 87 -6.41 5.61 4.00
C TYR A 87 -7.15 6.89 3.64
N LEU A 88 -7.66 7.59 4.64
CA LEU A 88 -8.16 8.94 4.53
C LEU A 88 -7.20 9.87 5.27
N ILE A 89 -6.70 10.88 4.58
CA ILE A 89 -5.70 11.82 5.06
C ILE A 89 -6.37 13.16 5.30
N THR A 90 -6.27 13.65 6.52
CA THR A 90 -6.78 14.98 6.90
C THR A 90 -5.60 15.83 7.37
N PRO A 91 -5.25 16.93 6.66
CA PRO A 91 -4.23 17.86 7.11
C PRO A 91 -4.55 18.45 8.50
N LYS A 92 -3.51 18.61 9.33
CA LYS A 92 -3.57 19.15 10.70
C LYS A 92 -2.32 19.99 10.98
N ASP A 93 -2.35 21.25 10.56
CA ASP A 93 -1.20 22.16 10.67
C ASP A 93 0.06 21.53 10.03
N ASP A 94 1.12 21.29 10.81
CA ASP A 94 2.36 20.62 10.37
C ASP A 94 2.30 19.07 10.42
N ASN A 95 1.12 18.52 10.70
CA ASN A 95 0.87 17.10 10.87
C ASN A 95 -0.24 16.62 9.93
N ILE A 96 -0.45 15.30 9.89
CA ILE A 96 -1.61 14.70 9.25
C ILE A 96 -2.33 13.77 10.22
N LEU A 97 -3.66 13.74 10.14
CA LEU A 97 -4.48 12.67 10.70
C LEU A 97 -4.72 11.62 9.61
N VAL A 98 -4.36 10.38 9.89
CA VAL A 98 -4.54 9.24 9.00
C VAL A 98 -5.58 8.30 9.60
N ASP A 99 -6.72 8.20 8.94
CA ASP A 99 -7.72 7.18 9.21
C ASP A 99 -7.47 5.99 8.30
N TYR A 100 -7.05 4.88 8.91
CA TYR A 100 -6.77 3.63 8.24
C TYR A 100 -7.88 2.60 8.50
N GLU A 101 -8.33 1.93 7.45
CA GLU A 101 -9.24 0.80 7.55
C GLU A 101 -8.80 -0.38 6.68
N GLN A 102 -8.90 -1.58 7.25
CA GLN A 102 -8.65 -2.86 6.60
C GLN A 102 -9.87 -3.75 6.71
N VAL A 103 -10.35 -4.26 5.58
CA VAL A 103 -11.49 -5.17 5.50
C VAL A 103 -11.06 -6.43 4.77
N ASN A 104 -11.24 -7.59 5.40
CA ASN A 104 -11.13 -8.87 4.70
C ASN A 104 -12.37 -9.04 3.82
N LEU A 105 -12.16 -9.24 2.52
CA LEU A 105 -13.22 -9.38 1.51
C LEU A 105 -13.65 -10.83 1.30
N ASN A 106 -12.96 -11.80 1.91
CA ASN A 106 -13.36 -13.20 1.86
C ASN A 106 -14.56 -13.44 2.79
N ASN A 107 -15.49 -14.29 2.35
CA ASN A 107 -16.51 -14.86 3.22
C ASN A 107 -15.98 -15.99 4.14
N PHE A 108 -14.73 -16.43 3.96
CA PHE A 108 -14.11 -17.49 4.74
C PHE A 108 -13.34 -16.92 5.94
N GLN A 109 -13.83 -17.17 7.16
CA GLN A 109 -13.26 -16.76 8.44
C GLN A 109 -11.96 -17.50 8.85
N ALA A 110 -11.18 -18.02 7.89
CA ALA A 110 -9.92 -18.66 8.24
C ALA A 110 -8.88 -17.57 8.49
N GLU A 111 -8.44 -17.40 9.74
CA GLU A 111 -7.32 -16.53 10.11
C GLU A 111 -6.05 -16.98 9.38
N SER A 112 -5.81 -16.46 8.17
CA SER A 112 -4.68 -16.85 7.35
C SER A 112 -3.42 -16.10 7.80
N LYS A 113 -2.82 -16.56 8.91
CA LYS A 113 -1.47 -16.10 9.35
C LYS A 113 -0.41 -16.22 8.24
N GLY A 114 -0.62 -17.10 7.25
CA GLY A 114 0.24 -17.30 6.09
C GLY A 114 0.00 -16.36 4.90
N PHE A 115 -1.13 -15.63 4.85
CA PHE A 115 -1.42 -14.72 3.74
C PHE A 115 -0.37 -13.61 3.69
N PHE A 116 -0.26 -12.80 4.74
CA PHE A 116 0.73 -11.71 4.85
C PHE A 116 2.21 -12.14 4.73
N ALA A 117 2.50 -13.44 4.87
CA ALA A 117 3.83 -13.99 4.63
C ALA A 117 4.09 -14.25 3.13
N LYS A 118 3.09 -14.81 2.41
CA LYS A 118 3.13 -14.97 0.94
C LYS A 118 3.05 -13.64 0.19
N LEU A 119 2.50 -12.63 0.85
CA LEU A 119 2.38 -11.28 0.35
C LEU A 119 3.72 -10.50 0.25
N GLY A 120 4.83 -11.03 0.80
CA GLY A 120 6.19 -10.47 0.59
C GLY A 120 6.34 -8.97 0.93
N GLU A 121 7.42 -8.35 0.43
CA GLU A 121 7.64 -6.89 0.51
C GLU A 121 6.55 -6.08 -0.24
N ALA A 122 5.84 -6.69 -1.21
CA ALA A 122 4.72 -6.07 -1.96
C ALA A 122 3.65 -5.42 -1.10
N LEU A 123 3.52 -5.92 0.11
CA LEU A 123 2.44 -5.60 1.02
C LEU A 123 2.96 -5.01 2.30
N TYR A 124 4.14 -4.39 2.23
CA TYR A 124 4.52 -3.32 3.15
C TYR A 124 3.39 -2.30 3.31
N LEU A 125 2.62 -2.02 2.24
CA LEU A 125 1.41 -1.17 2.26
C LEU A 125 0.23 -1.75 3.07
N SER A 126 0.12 -3.08 3.20
CA SER A 126 -0.82 -3.69 4.17
C SER A 126 -0.27 -3.74 5.59
N ARG A 127 1.07 -3.76 5.73
CA ARG A 127 1.77 -3.64 7.02
C ARG A 127 1.84 -2.21 7.53
N MET A 128 1.56 -1.20 6.73
CA MET A 128 1.36 0.19 7.18
C MET A 128 0.30 0.29 8.28
N SER A 129 -0.63 -0.68 8.34
CA SER A 129 -1.54 -0.85 9.49
C SER A 129 -0.85 -1.11 10.82
N ASN A 130 0.24 -1.88 10.79
CA ASN A 130 1.04 -2.28 11.94
C ASN A 130 2.11 -1.26 12.31
N SER A 131 2.35 -0.24 11.48
CA SER A 131 3.11 0.90 11.95
C SER A 131 2.98 2.10 11.01
N LEU A 132 1.92 2.90 11.17
CA LEU A 132 1.95 4.28 10.69
C LEU A 132 3.17 5.03 11.27
N TYR A 133 3.74 4.57 12.40
CA TYR A 133 5.03 5.01 12.94
C TYR A 133 6.25 4.58 12.10
N ASP A 134 6.16 3.53 11.29
CA ASP A 134 7.25 3.10 10.39
C ASP A 134 7.24 3.96 9.14
N VAL A 135 6.05 4.42 8.70
CA VAL A 135 5.92 5.46 7.67
C VAL A 135 6.57 6.75 8.18
N GLU A 136 6.18 7.22 9.36
CA GLU A 136 6.76 8.42 9.97
C GLU A 136 8.29 8.28 10.14
N ARG A 137 8.77 7.13 10.64
CA ARG A 137 10.22 6.86 10.78
C ARG A 137 10.94 6.78 9.43
N ALA A 138 10.33 6.22 8.39
CA ALA A 138 10.92 6.14 7.07
C ALA A 138 11.03 7.52 6.42
N VAL A 139 9.98 8.34 6.54
CA VAL A 139 9.99 9.75 6.10
C VAL A 139 11.06 10.54 6.85
N PHE A 140 11.16 10.41 8.17
CA PHE A 140 12.21 11.08 8.95
C PHE A 140 13.62 10.66 8.55
N LYS A 141 13.85 9.38 8.23
CA LYS A 141 15.14 8.94 7.69
C LYS A 141 15.42 9.54 6.33
N ALA A 142 14.42 9.67 5.47
CA ALA A 142 14.57 10.29 4.15
C ALA A 142 14.89 11.79 4.26
N ARG A 143 14.32 12.52 5.23
CA ARG A 143 14.65 13.93 5.51
C ARG A 143 16.09 14.16 5.96
N ALA A 144 16.70 13.17 6.60
CA ALA A 144 18.02 13.28 7.21
C ALA A 144 19.18 12.97 6.24
N ASN A 145 18.86 12.45 5.05
CA ASN A 145 19.79 12.18 3.96
C ASN A 145 19.72 13.28 2.90
#